data_AF-A0A1F8NCN6-F1
#
_entry.id   AF-A0A1F8NCN6-F1
#
_cell.length_a   1.000
_cell.length_b   1.000
_cell.length_c   1.000
_cell.angle_alpha   90.00
_cell.angle_beta   90.00
_cell.angle_gamma   90.00
#
_symmetry.space_group_name_H-M   'P 1'
#
loop_
_entity.id
_entity.type
_entity.pdbx_description
1 polymer ?
#
loop_
_entity_poly.entity_id
_entity_poly.type
_entity_poly.pdbx_seq_one_letter_code
_entity_poly.pdbx_strand_id
1 'polypeptide(L)'
;MIEVMAAASQKKPIVVWKGGRASVGASAAGSDAGALATSSTVWSAALRQAGAIEVQGLDELADTLLLFQMVGRLERSNLGIICGLTDGGGGEAVLAADACAALGVNVIPFTERTRRELLGLLGQVGSVLVNPLDVSQRPGDLQALERAFDLVAAEPQIDLIVVYENADLLVRFMTKEVADRVNAVIVGAARKQSKPVIVVSPPGSSDAERLDIERRLSEAGIPVFPSMERAARAIANVNQYYRRTAGLTYS
;
A
#
# COMPACT_ATOMS: atom_id res chain seq x y z
N MET A 1 7.89 31.30 0.37
CA MET A 1 7.05 30.09 0.53
C MET A 1 7.79 28.83 0.07
N ILE A 2 8.27 28.76 -1.18
CA ILE A 2 8.99 27.60 -1.72
C ILE A 2 10.27 27.27 -0.95
N GLU A 3 11.10 28.26 -0.60
CA GLU A 3 12.32 28.03 0.20
C GLU A 3 12.03 27.48 1.61
N VAL A 4 11.02 28.02 2.28
CA VAL A 4 10.58 27.53 3.60
C VAL A 4 10.06 26.10 3.48
N MET A 5 9.29 25.80 2.43
CA MET A 5 8.81 24.45 2.15
C MET A 5 9.97 23.49 1.86
N ALA A 6 10.99 23.94 1.12
CA ALA A 6 12.18 23.15 0.83
C ALA A 6 12.98 22.85 2.10
N ALA A 7 13.17 23.82 2.99
CA ALA A 7 13.85 23.60 4.27
C ALA A 7 13.04 22.68 5.20
N ALA A 8 11.72 22.82 5.22
CA ALA A 8 10.84 21.99 6.04
C ALA A 8 10.73 20.55 5.52
N SER A 9 10.70 20.35 4.19
CA SER A 9 10.60 19.02 3.57
C SER A 9 11.83 18.14 3.85
N GLN A 10 12.99 18.73 4.12
CA GLN A 10 14.19 17.99 4.58
C GLN A 10 14.01 17.35 5.96
N LYS A 11 13.12 17.91 6.79
CA LYS A 11 12.92 17.46 8.18
C LYS A 11 11.68 16.59 8.34
N LYS A 12 10.61 16.92 7.63
CA LYS A 12 9.32 16.23 7.71
C LYS A 12 8.63 16.22 6.34
N PRO A 13 7.85 15.18 6.01
CA PRO A 13 7.06 15.16 4.78
C PRO A 13 6.09 16.34 4.71
N ILE A 14 5.96 16.93 3.52
CA ILE A 14 4.94 17.94 3.21
C ILE A 14 4.10 17.39 2.07
N VAL A 15 2.82 17.15 2.34
CA VAL A 15 1.85 16.66 1.34
C VAL A 15 0.90 17.81 1.00
N VAL A 16 0.76 18.14 -0.27
CA VAL A 16 0.00 19.30 -0.76
C VAL A 16 -1.10 18.85 -1.69
N TRP A 17 -2.33 19.09 -1.28
CA TRP A 17 -3.50 19.03 -2.15
C TRP A 17 -3.88 20.46 -2.58
N LYS A 18 -3.56 20.80 -3.84
CA LYS A 18 -3.75 22.16 -4.37
C LYS A 18 -5.12 22.31 -5.05
N GLY A 19 -5.90 23.31 -4.62
CA GLY A 19 -7.08 23.80 -5.34
C GLY A 19 -6.71 24.63 -6.58
N GLY A 20 -7.62 24.73 -7.55
CA GLY A 20 -7.43 25.55 -8.75
C GLY A 20 -6.41 24.98 -9.76
N ARG A 21 -6.29 23.65 -9.85
CA ARG A 21 -5.42 22.97 -10.84
C ARG A 21 -5.93 23.12 -12.28
N ALA A 22 -7.26 23.06 -12.44
CA ALA A 22 -7.94 23.27 -13.70
C ALA A 22 -8.31 24.76 -13.83
N SER A 23 -8.36 25.26 -15.07
CA SER A 23 -8.73 26.66 -15.35
C SER A 23 -10.05 27.07 -14.70
N VAL A 24 -11.08 26.23 -14.81
CA VAL A 24 -12.39 26.46 -14.18
C VAL A 24 -12.30 26.56 -12.66
N GLY A 25 -11.48 25.71 -12.02
CA GLY A 25 -11.28 25.73 -10.58
C GLY A 25 -10.46 26.94 -10.12
N ALA A 26 -9.49 27.38 -10.93
CA ALA A 26 -8.72 28.60 -10.66
C ALA A 26 -9.62 29.84 -10.72
N SER A 27 -10.51 29.92 -11.70
CA SER A 27 -11.49 31.00 -11.79
C SER A 27 -12.47 30.98 -10.62
N ALA A 28 -12.96 29.80 -10.20
CA ALA A 28 -13.89 29.66 -9.08
C ALA A 28 -13.27 30.07 -7.73
N ALA A 29 -11.95 29.97 -7.57
CA ALA A 29 -11.25 30.35 -6.35
C ALA A 29 -11.11 31.88 -6.18
N GLY A 30 -11.67 32.69 -7.08
CA GLY A 30 -11.64 34.16 -6.99
C GLY A 30 -10.25 34.76 -7.28
N SER A 31 -9.30 33.96 -7.78
CA SER A 31 -8.06 34.49 -8.32
C SER A 31 -8.37 35.22 -9.62
N ASP A 32 -8.23 36.54 -9.61
CA ASP A 32 -8.17 37.35 -10.84
C ASP A 32 -7.26 36.64 -11.84
N ALA A 33 -7.82 36.24 -12.98
CA ALA A 33 -7.10 35.59 -14.07
C ALA A 33 -5.98 36.45 -14.69
N GLY A 34 -5.71 37.64 -14.13
CA GLY A 34 -4.73 38.62 -14.60
C GLY A 34 -3.40 38.67 -13.83
N ALA A 35 -3.29 38.11 -12.63
CA ALA A 35 -2.03 38.11 -11.87
C ALA A 35 -1.54 36.68 -11.65
N LEU A 36 -0.69 36.22 -12.57
CA LEU A 36 0.03 34.96 -12.50
C LEU A 36 -0.86 33.72 -12.61
N ALA A 37 -1.29 33.47 -13.85
CA ALA A 37 -1.17 32.16 -14.44
C ALA A 37 0.29 31.64 -14.34
N THR A 38 0.81 31.44 -13.12
CA THR A 38 1.73 30.34 -12.89
C THR A 38 0.92 29.12 -13.29
N SER A 39 1.19 28.63 -14.51
CA SER A 39 0.55 27.43 -15.03
C SER A 39 0.58 26.37 -13.92
N SER A 40 -0.49 25.59 -13.80
CA SER A 40 -0.52 24.47 -12.85
C SER A 40 0.78 23.65 -12.90
N THR A 41 1.38 23.54 -14.09
CA THR A 41 2.70 22.95 -14.34
C THR A 41 3.86 23.64 -13.61
N VAL A 42 3.92 24.98 -13.54
CA VAL A 42 4.96 25.71 -12.78
C VAL A 42 4.79 25.50 -11.29
N TRP A 43 3.55 25.50 -10.78
CA TRP A 43 3.29 25.20 -9.37
C TRP A 43 3.69 23.75 -9.05
N SER A 44 3.24 22.78 -9.84
CA SER A 44 3.65 21.38 -9.68
C SER A 44 5.17 21.21 -9.73
N ALA A 45 5.86 21.92 -10.65
CA ALA A 45 7.31 21.92 -10.71
C ALA A 45 7.95 22.52 -9.44
N ALA A 46 7.41 23.62 -8.92
CA ALA A 46 7.90 24.26 -7.70
C ALA A 46 7.70 23.37 -6.45
N LEU A 47 6.55 22.69 -6.32
CA LEU A 47 6.32 21.71 -5.24
C LEU A 47 7.32 20.56 -5.33
N ARG A 48 7.48 19.98 -6.52
CA ARG A 48 8.47 18.93 -6.77
C ARG A 48 9.87 19.42 -6.47
N GLN A 49 10.27 20.63 -6.86
CA GLN A 49 11.59 21.16 -6.54
C GLN A 49 11.76 21.41 -5.04
N ALA A 50 10.71 21.83 -4.33
CA ALA A 50 10.70 21.97 -2.87
C ALA A 50 10.69 20.62 -2.12
N GLY A 51 10.46 19.49 -2.79
CA GLY A 51 10.38 18.19 -2.13
C GLY A 51 9.06 17.95 -1.39
N ALA A 52 8.04 18.74 -1.71
CA ALA A 52 6.68 18.42 -1.33
C ALA A 52 6.11 17.35 -2.26
N ILE A 53 5.26 16.48 -1.69
CA ILE A 53 4.45 15.52 -2.42
C ILE A 53 3.17 16.23 -2.84
N GLU A 54 2.93 16.31 -4.14
CA GLU A 54 1.69 16.87 -4.67
C GLU A 54 0.68 15.75 -4.93
N VAL A 55 -0.51 15.86 -4.33
CA VAL A 55 -1.59 14.87 -4.46
C VAL A 55 -2.81 15.45 -5.19
N GLN A 56 -3.65 14.58 -5.76
CA GLN A 56 -4.75 14.96 -6.64
C GLN A 56 -6.09 15.14 -5.91
N GLY A 57 -6.25 14.56 -4.72
CA GLY A 57 -7.52 14.54 -4.01
C GLY A 57 -7.37 14.30 -2.51
N LEU A 58 -8.48 14.42 -1.79
CA LEU A 58 -8.56 14.17 -0.36
C LEU A 58 -8.18 12.73 -0.01
N ASP A 59 -8.64 11.75 -0.81
CA ASP A 59 -8.32 10.34 -0.60
C ASP A 59 -6.81 10.08 -0.65
N GLU A 60 -6.14 10.56 -1.69
CA GLU A 60 -4.69 10.41 -1.84
C GLU A 60 -3.91 11.15 -0.74
N LEU A 61 -4.39 12.33 -0.32
CA LEU A 61 -3.84 13.06 0.82
C LEU A 61 -3.91 12.22 2.10
N ALA A 62 -5.10 11.71 2.43
CA ALA A 62 -5.34 10.91 3.62
C ALA A 62 -4.51 9.61 3.60
N ASP A 63 -4.51 8.90 2.48
CA ASP A 63 -3.76 7.66 2.31
C ASP A 63 -2.25 7.85 2.47
N THR A 64 -1.71 8.92 1.88
CA THR A 64 -0.29 9.25 1.97
C THR A 64 0.10 9.59 3.41
N LEU A 65 -0.72 10.38 4.10
CA LEU A 65 -0.50 10.72 5.52
C LEU A 65 -0.62 9.49 6.42
N LEU A 66 -1.56 8.60 6.14
CA LEU A 66 -1.74 7.34 6.86
C LEU A 66 -0.48 6.48 6.81
N LEU A 67 0.12 6.30 5.62
CA LEU A 67 1.39 5.57 5.52
C LEU A 67 2.55 6.27 6.22
N PHE A 68 2.68 7.60 6.12
CA PHE A 68 3.72 8.29 6.87
C PHE A 68 3.58 8.08 8.38
N GLN A 69 2.35 8.04 8.88
CA GLN A 69 2.07 7.87 10.30
C GLN A 69 2.29 6.43 10.78
N MET A 70 1.80 5.43 10.03
CA MET A 70 1.72 4.04 10.50
C MET A 70 2.87 3.17 10.00
N VAL A 71 3.50 3.51 8.87
CA VAL A 71 4.60 2.75 8.28
C VAL A 71 5.92 3.52 8.39
N GLY A 72 5.91 4.82 8.12
CA GLY A 72 7.09 5.66 8.21
C GLY A 72 8.06 5.41 7.04
N ARG A 73 9.35 5.16 7.35
CA ARG A 73 10.44 5.22 6.37
C ARG A 73 10.41 4.04 5.39
N LEU A 74 10.23 4.35 4.10
CA LEU A 74 10.30 3.40 2.98
C LEU A 74 11.29 3.88 1.91
N GLU A 75 12.57 3.54 2.02
CA GLU A 75 13.58 3.92 1.00
C GLU A 75 13.48 3.11 -0.29
N ARG A 76 13.05 1.86 -0.14
CA ARG A 76 12.72 0.96 -1.24
C ARG A 76 11.23 0.64 -1.18
N SER A 77 10.67 0.27 -2.32
CA SER A 77 9.25 -0.05 -2.49
C SER A 77 9.07 -1.48 -3.01
N ASN A 78 9.88 -2.41 -2.50
CA ASN A 78 9.77 -3.82 -2.87
C ASN A 78 8.72 -4.49 -1.98
N LEU A 79 7.57 -4.79 -2.58
CA LEU A 79 6.43 -5.35 -1.87
C LEU A 79 6.44 -6.86 -1.94
N GLY A 80 6.07 -7.52 -0.84
CA GLY A 80 5.63 -8.91 -0.82
C GLY A 80 4.13 -8.93 -0.67
N ILE A 81 3.41 -9.46 -1.65
CA ILE A 81 1.95 -9.43 -1.66
C ILE A 81 1.41 -10.83 -1.38
N ILE A 82 0.46 -10.97 -0.46
CA ILE A 82 -0.26 -12.21 -0.16
C ILE A 82 -1.73 -12.00 -0.52
N CYS A 83 -2.30 -12.90 -1.33
CA CYS A 83 -3.67 -12.83 -1.84
C CYS A 83 -4.28 -14.24 -1.91
N GLY A 84 -5.54 -14.37 -2.35
CA GLY A 84 -6.21 -15.66 -2.46
C GLY A 84 -6.58 -16.27 -1.11
N LEU A 85 -7.04 -15.46 -0.15
CA LEU A 85 -7.43 -15.96 1.18
C LEU A 85 -8.69 -16.85 1.15
N THR A 86 -9.44 -16.81 0.04
CA THR A 86 -10.55 -17.71 -0.27
C THR A 86 -10.19 -18.60 -1.45
N ASP A 87 -10.78 -18.36 -2.62
CA ASP A 87 -10.51 -19.06 -3.87
C ASP A 87 -10.18 -18.03 -4.97
N GLY A 88 -9.45 -18.44 -6.01
CA GLY A 88 -9.22 -17.60 -7.19
C GLY A 88 -8.27 -16.40 -6.99
N GLY A 89 -7.24 -16.54 -6.15
CA GLY A 89 -6.28 -15.46 -5.86
C GLY A 89 -5.48 -14.95 -7.07
N GLY A 90 -5.43 -15.72 -8.17
CA GLY A 90 -4.76 -15.30 -9.41
C GLY A 90 -5.27 -13.98 -9.99
N GLY A 91 -6.57 -13.68 -9.86
CA GLY A 91 -7.13 -12.40 -10.31
C GLY A 91 -6.65 -11.22 -9.46
N GLU A 92 -6.67 -11.40 -8.14
CA GLU A 92 -6.15 -10.42 -7.17
C GLU A 92 -4.65 -10.18 -7.39
N ALA A 93 -3.88 -11.24 -7.64
CA ALA A 93 -2.45 -11.17 -7.93
C ALA A 93 -2.15 -10.34 -9.17
N VAL A 94 -2.85 -10.59 -10.29
CA VAL A 94 -2.63 -9.85 -11.54
C VAL A 94 -2.98 -8.37 -11.36
N LEU A 95 -4.16 -8.06 -10.82
CA LEU A 95 -4.58 -6.69 -10.61
C LEU A 95 -3.66 -5.93 -9.65
N ALA A 96 -3.17 -6.62 -8.61
CA ALA A 96 -2.25 -6.01 -7.67
C ALA A 96 -0.89 -5.70 -8.30
N ALA A 97 -0.37 -6.63 -9.12
CA ALA A 97 0.88 -6.42 -9.86
C ALA A 97 0.76 -5.25 -10.85
N ASP A 98 -0.35 -5.17 -11.59
CA ASP A 98 -0.62 -4.08 -12.54
C ASP A 98 -0.72 -2.73 -11.84
N ALA A 99 -1.45 -2.64 -10.72
CA ALA A 99 -1.58 -1.43 -9.92
C ALA A 99 -0.22 -0.94 -9.39
N CYS A 100 0.64 -1.85 -8.93
CA CYS A 100 2.00 -1.54 -8.52
C CYS A 100 2.86 -1.05 -9.69
N ALA A 101 2.85 -1.78 -10.81
CA ALA A 101 3.65 -1.47 -11.99
C ALA A 101 3.31 -0.08 -12.56
N ALA A 102 2.02 0.27 -12.61
CA ALA A 102 1.55 1.58 -13.08
C ALA A 102 2.09 2.77 -12.26
N LEU A 103 2.54 2.51 -11.03
CA LEU A 103 3.03 3.52 -10.08
C LEU A 103 4.52 3.40 -9.76
N GLY A 104 5.24 2.51 -10.45
CA GLY A 104 6.66 2.26 -10.22
C GLY A 104 6.97 1.66 -8.85
N VAL A 105 6.00 0.94 -8.27
CA VAL A 105 6.16 0.16 -7.04
C VAL A 105 6.55 -1.26 -7.43
N ASN A 106 7.57 -1.82 -6.77
CA ASN A 106 8.19 -3.05 -7.22
C ASN A 106 7.50 -4.27 -6.60
N VAL A 107 7.10 -5.23 -7.43
CA VAL A 107 6.69 -6.57 -7.00
C VAL A 107 7.81 -7.54 -7.40
N ILE A 108 8.75 -7.75 -6.48
CA ILE A 108 9.99 -8.47 -6.77
C ILE A 108 9.77 -9.98 -6.62
N PRO A 109 10.23 -10.82 -7.57
CA PRO A 109 10.14 -12.27 -7.43
C PRO A 109 10.82 -12.78 -6.17
N PHE A 110 10.20 -13.74 -5.49
CA PHE A 110 10.83 -14.45 -4.39
C PHE A 110 12.05 -15.25 -4.85
N THR A 111 13.03 -15.41 -3.94
CA THR A 111 14.20 -16.25 -4.19
C THR A 111 13.82 -17.73 -4.36
N GLU A 112 14.69 -18.48 -5.03
CA GLU A 112 14.53 -19.94 -5.18
C GLU A 112 14.42 -20.68 -3.83
N ARG A 113 15.03 -20.14 -2.77
CA ARG A 113 14.85 -20.67 -1.42
C ARG A 113 13.39 -20.52 -0.97
N THR A 114 12.88 -19.29 -0.96
CA THR A 114 11.52 -18.98 -0.53
C THR A 114 10.49 -19.75 -1.37
N ARG A 115 10.69 -19.82 -2.69
CA ARG A 115 9.83 -20.61 -3.60
C ARG A 115 9.77 -22.09 -3.24
N ARG A 116 10.90 -22.71 -2.87
CA ARG A 116 10.94 -24.12 -2.45
C ARG A 116 10.22 -24.35 -1.13
N GLU A 117 10.39 -23.45 -0.17
CA GLU A 117 9.68 -23.54 1.12
C GLU A 117 8.16 -23.35 0.92
N LEU A 118 7.75 -22.41 0.06
CA LEU A 118 6.35 -22.21 -0.33
C LEU A 118 5.77 -23.40 -1.09
N LEU A 119 6.53 -24.06 -1.97
CA LEU A 119 6.09 -25.27 -2.66
C LEU A 119 5.76 -26.38 -1.66
N GLY A 120 6.61 -26.60 -0.65
CA GLY A 120 6.34 -27.58 0.40
C GLY A 120 5.09 -27.27 1.23
N LEU A 121 4.75 -25.99 1.37
CA LEU A 121 3.60 -25.52 2.11
C LEU A 121 2.28 -25.64 1.32
N LEU A 122 2.27 -25.11 0.09
CA LEU A 122 1.07 -25.00 -0.74
C LEU A 122 0.83 -26.23 -1.61
N GLY A 123 1.88 -27.01 -1.92
CA GLY A 123 1.80 -28.28 -2.63
C GLY A 123 1.60 -28.17 -4.16
N GLN A 124 1.62 -26.96 -4.72
CA GLN A 124 1.42 -26.74 -6.15
C GLN A 124 2.53 -25.88 -6.77
N VAL A 125 2.99 -26.28 -7.95
CA VAL A 125 3.94 -25.53 -8.77
C VAL A 125 3.18 -24.54 -9.65
N GLY A 126 3.72 -23.33 -9.85
CA GLY A 126 3.21 -22.39 -10.84
C GLY A 126 3.26 -20.94 -10.38
N SER A 127 2.43 -20.10 -11.00
CA SER A 127 2.30 -18.67 -10.66
C SER A 127 1.87 -18.43 -9.22
N VAL A 128 1.29 -19.43 -8.54
CA VAL A 128 0.92 -19.32 -7.12
C VAL A 128 2.11 -19.16 -6.18
N LEU A 129 3.32 -19.58 -6.58
CA LEU A 129 4.54 -19.53 -5.75
C LEU A 129 5.42 -18.30 -5.98
N VAL A 130 4.95 -17.34 -6.78
CA VAL A 130 5.69 -16.12 -7.08
C VAL A 130 5.13 -14.97 -6.25
N ASN A 131 5.64 -13.76 -6.47
CA ASN A 131 5.09 -12.57 -5.88
C ASN A 131 4.26 -11.85 -6.95
N PRO A 132 2.95 -11.61 -6.75
CA PRO A 132 2.15 -11.90 -5.55
C PRO A 132 1.93 -13.39 -5.26
N LEU A 133 1.95 -13.73 -3.96
CA LEU A 133 1.72 -15.07 -3.43
C LEU A 133 0.22 -15.35 -3.36
N ASP A 134 -0.23 -16.37 -4.08
CA ASP A 134 -1.62 -16.84 -4.06
C ASP A 134 -1.73 -18.05 -3.14
N VAL A 135 -2.41 -17.88 -2.00
CA VAL A 135 -2.61 -18.95 -1.01
C VAL A 135 -3.92 -19.72 -1.19
N SER A 136 -4.66 -19.50 -2.28
CA SER A 136 -5.97 -20.12 -2.54
C SER A 136 -5.95 -21.65 -2.64
N GLN A 137 -4.76 -22.26 -2.73
CA GLN A 137 -4.60 -23.72 -2.69
C GLN A 137 -4.78 -24.31 -1.29
N ARG A 138 -4.78 -23.47 -0.26
CA ARG A 138 -4.99 -23.83 1.14
C ARG A 138 -6.06 -22.92 1.78
N PRO A 139 -7.27 -22.87 1.20
CA PRO A 139 -8.30 -21.93 1.62
C PRO A 139 -8.72 -22.22 3.06
N GLY A 140 -8.72 -21.20 3.92
CA GLY A 140 -9.08 -21.34 5.34
C GLY A 140 -8.06 -22.11 6.20
N ASP A 141 -6.94 -22.58 5.65
CA ASP A 141 -5.84 -23.16 6.42
C ASP A 141 -5.00 -22.05 7.04
N LEU A 142 -5.38 -21.64 8.25
CA LEU A 142 -4.75 -20.53 8.94
C LEU A 142 -3.30 -20.79 9.34
N GLN A 143 -2.91 -22.05 9.53
CA GLN A 143 -1.51 -22.40 9.80
C GLN A 143 -0.67 -22.22 8.54
N ALA A 144 -1.22 -22.60 7.37
CA ALA A 144 -0.57 -22.33 6.10
C ALA A 144 -0.46 -20.82 5.83
N LEU A 145 -1.51 -20.04 6.11
CA LEU A 145 -1.46 -18.58 5.99
C LEU A 145 -0.39 -17.96 6.89
N GLU A 146 -0.36 -18.32 8.17
CA GLU A 146 0.66 -17.84 9.11
C GLU A 146 2.09 -18.18 8.65
N ARG A 147 2.29 -19.41 8.16
CA ARG A 147 3.59 -19.82 7.65
C ARG A 147 3.97 -19.10 6.36
N ALA A 148 3.01 -18.82 5.48
CA ALA A 148 3.23 -18.02 4.28
C ALA A 148 3.67 -16.59 4.62
N PHE A 149 3.06 -15.96 5.64
CA PHE A 149 3.51 -14.68 6.17
C PHE A 149 4.97 -14.73 6.61
N ASP A 150 5.35 -15.73 7.41
CA ASP A 150 6.73 -15.88 7.90
C ASP A 150 7.74 -15.97 6.73
N LEU A 151 7.39 -16.71 5.68
CA LEU A 151 8.24 -16.87 4.50
C LEU A 151 8.39 -15.58 3.70
N VAL A 152 7.29 -14.86 3.45
CA VAL A 152 7.32 -13.57 2.75
C VAL A 152 8.07 -12.53 3.59
N ALA A 153 7.85 -12.51 4.91
CA ALA A 153 8.55 -11.61 5.82
C ALA A 153 10.05 -11.90 5.90
N ALA A 154 10.46 -13.17 5.79
CA ALA A 154 11.87 -13.56 5.77
C ALA A 154 12.59 -13.24 4.44
N GLU A 155 11.87 -12.94 3.35
CA GLU A 155 12.48 -12.66 2.04
C GLU A 155 13.30 -11.36 2.08
N PRO A 156 14.64 -11.40 1.96
CA PRO A 156 15.52 -10.26 2.24
C PRO A 156 15.27 -9.03 1.34
N GLN A 157 14.70 -9.23 0.16
CA GLN A 157 14.44 -8.16 -0.80
C GLN A 157 13.13 -7.40 -0.53
N ILE A 158 12.22 -7.96 0.28
CA ILE A 158 10.93 -7.36 0.59
C ILE A 158 11.07 -6.34 1.73
N ASP A 159 10.52 -5.15 1.54
CA ASP A 159 10.54 -4.06 2.51
C ASP A 159 9.19 -3.85 3.19
N LEU A 160 8.09 -4.18 2.51
CA LEU A 160 6.71 -4.02 3.00
C LEU A 160 5.86 -5.20 2.54
N ILE A 161 4.98 -5.69 3.42
CA ILE A 161 4.05 -6.77 3.11
C ILE A 161 2.66 -6.20 2.88
N VAL A 162 2.01 -6.58 1.78
CA VAL A 162 0.61 -6.26 1.51
C VAL A 162 -0.21 -7.53 1.61
N VAL A 163 -1.30 -7.46 2.36
CA VAL A 163 -2.29 -8.53 2.41
C VAL A 163 -3.51 -8.07 1.64
N TYR A 164 -3.83 -8.74 0.55
CA TYR A 164 -5.09 -8.56 -0.15
C TYR A 164 -6.14 -9.40 0.57
N GLU A 165 -6.96 -8.75 1.37
CA GLU A 165 -7.97 -9.37 2.21
C GLU A 165 -9.33 -8.86 1.79
N ASN A 166 -10.14 -9.71 1.16
CA ASN A 166 -11.48 -9.33 0.77
C ASN A 166 -12.50 -9.87 1.78
N ALA A 167 -12.88 -9.03 2.75
CA ALA A 167 -13.79 -9.38 3.82
C ALA A 167 -15.14 -9.88 3.30
N ASP A 168 -15.65 -9.29 2.20
CA ASP A 168 -16.91 -9.73 1.59
C ASP A 168 -16.79 -11.16 1.05
N LEU A 169 -15.68 -11.50 0.40
CA LEU A 169 -15.46 -12.86 -0.08
C LEU A 169 -15.27 -13.85 1.08
N LEU A 170 -14.52 -13.48 2.12
CA LEU A 170 -14.33 -14.33 3.30
C LEU A 170 -15.66 -14.61 4.00
N VAL A 171 -16.49 -13.60 4.20
CA VAL A 171 -17.79 -13.76 4.86
C VAL A 171 -18.75 -14.58 3.99
N ARG A 172 -18.80 -14.34 2.68
CA ARG A 172 -19.78 -14.96 1.77
C ARG A 172 -19.43 -16.37 1.34
N PHE A 173 -18.15 -16.65 1.09
CA PHE A 173 -17.68 -17.96 0.62
C PHE A 173 -17.12 -18.84 1.74
N MET A 174 -16.90 -18.27 2.93
CA MET A 174 -16.55 -19.02 4.14
C MET A 174 -17.54 -18.69 5.26
N THR A 175 -17.07 -18.02 6.31
CA THR A 175 -17.88 -17.64 7.48
C THR A 175 -17.28 -16.40 8.12
N LYS A 176 -18.10 -15.67 8.90
CA LYS A 176 -17.60 -14.55 9.72
C LYS A 176 -16.51 -15.00 10.69
N GLU A 177 -16.65 -16.18 11.28
CA GLU A 177 -15.65 -16.74 12.20
C GLU A 177 -14.30 -16.97 11.50
N VAL A 178 -14.31 -17.41 10.23
CA VAL A 178 -13.08 -17.53 9.45
C VAL A 178 -12.48 -16.17 9.14
N ALA A 179 -13.29 -15.19 8.73
CA ALA A 179 -12.82 -13.80 8.51
C ALA A 179 -12.18 -13.21 9.78
N ASP A 180 -12.81 -13.43 10.94
CA ASP A 180 -12.28 -12.99 12.24
C ASP A 180 -10.94 -13.64 12.59
N ARG A 181 -10.78 -14.93 12.27
CA ARG A 181 -9.53 -15.65 12.51
C ARG A 181 -8.44 -15.28 11.51
N VAL A 182 -8.77 -15.02 10.24
CA VAL A 182 -7.83 -14.48 9.24
C VAL A 182 -7.32 -13.13 9.69
N ASN A 183 -8.21 -12.23 10.14
CA ASN A 183 -7.84 -10.95 10.73
C ASN A 183 -6.87 -11.11 11.91
N ALA A 184 -7.13 -12.06 12.82
CA ALA A 184 -6.24 -12.36 13.93
C ALA A 184 -4.86 -12.87 13.48
N VAL A 185 -4.78 -13.67 12.41
CA VAL A 185 -3.50 -14.12 11.83
C VAL A 185 -2.73 -12.93 11.25
N ILE A 186 -3.39 -12.03 10.52
CA ILE A 186 -2.75 -10.82 9.97
C ILE A 186 -2.18 -9.95 11.10
N VAL A 187 -2.97 -9.71 12.16
CA VAL A 187 -2.51 -8.96 13.35
C VAL A 187 -1.35 -9.66 14.05
N GLY A 188 -1.42 -10.99 14.21
CA GLY A 188 -0.35 -11.79 14.79
C GLY A 188 0.95 -11.71 13.99
N ALA A 189 0.86 -11.82 12.66
CA ALA A 189 1.99 -11.70 11.75
C ALA A 189 2.61 -10.30 11.83
N ALA A 190 1.81 -9.23 11.75
CA ALA A 190 2.30 -7.86 11.83
C ALA A 190 3.06 -7.58 13.14
N ARG A 191 2.64 -8.16 14.26
CA ARG A 191 3.33 -8.01 15.57
C ARG A 191 4.63 -8.81 15.68
N LYS A 192 4.74 -9.93 14.95
CA LYS A 192 5.92 -10.80 14.96
C LYS A 192 7.05 -10.30 14.08
N GLN A 193 6.71 -9.54 13.03
CA GLN A 193 7.65 -9.18 11.98
C GLN A 193 8.15 -7.75 12.14
N SER A 194 9.39 -7.49 11.75
CA SER A 194 9.97 -6.14 11.74
C SER A 194 9.57 -5.33 10.50
N LYS A 195 9.03 -6.00 9.47
CA LYS A 195 8.60 -5.37 8.23
C LYS A 195 7.16 -4.88 8.37
N PRO A 196 6.87 -3.63 7.94
CA PRO A 196 5.50 -3.12 7.94
C PRO A 196 4.56 -4.02 7.16
N VAL A 197 3.36 -4.22 7.70
CA VAL A 197 2.25 -4.91 7.04
C VAL A 197 1.16 -3.88 6.78
N ILE A 198 0.58 -3.90 5.59
CA ILE A 198 -0.63 -3.15 5.25
C ILE A 198 -1.68 -4.11 4.70
N VAL A 199 -2.95 -3.71 4.78
CA VAL A 199 -4.06 -4.50 4.24
C VAL A 199 -4.75 -3.72 3.12
N VAL A 200 -5.09 -4.42 2.05
CA VAL A 200 -6.05 -3.96 1.04
C VAL A 200 -7.36 -4.71 1.28
N SER A 201 -8.39 -3.96 1.65
CA SER A 201 -9.75 -4.44 1.96
C SER A 201 -10.77 -3.74 1.07
N PRO A 202 -11.10 -4.33 -0.10
CA PRO A 202 -12.06 -3.73 -1.01
C PRO A 202 -13.46 -3.58 -0.39
N PRO A 203 -14.20 -2.50 -0.72
CA PRO A 203 -15.59 -2.37 -0.30
C PRO A 203 -16.43 -3.49 -0.93
N GLY A 204 -17.48 -3.91 -0.22
CA GLY A 204 -18.35 -5.01 -0.64
C GLY A 204 -19.72 -4.94 0.05
N SER A 205 -20.50 -6.01 -0.06
CA SER A 205 -21.84 -6.06 0.55
C SER A 205 -21.83 -6.28 2.07
N SER A 206 -20.74 -6.79 2.63
CA SER A 206 -20.58 -7.14 4.05
C SER A 206 -19.95 -5.98 4.85
N ASP A 207 -20.52 -4.78 4.75
CA ASP A 207 -19.90 -3.55 5.29
C ASP A 207 -19.74 -3.56 6.81
N ALA A 208 -20.69 -4.12 7.57
CA ALA A 208 -20.59 -4.14 9.04
C ALA A 208 -19.40 -4.99 9.51
N GLU A 209 -19.23 -6.18 8.93
CA GLU A 209 -18.12 -7.09 9.21
C GLU A 209 -16.80 -6.49 8.74
N ARG A 210 -16.75 -5.95 7.51
CA ARG A 210 -15.56 -5.31 6.95
C ARG A 210 -15.09 -4.14 7.83
N LEU A 211 -16.00 -3.26 8.26
CA LEU A 211 -15.66 -2.12 9.12
C LEU A 211 -15.16 -2.56 10.51
N ASP A 212 -15.69 -3.64 11.08
CA ASP A 212 -15.17 -4.18 12.34
C ASP A 212 -13.77 -4.82 12.18
N ILE A 213 -13.52 -5.52 11.06
CA ILE A 213 -12.20 -6.05 10.69
C ILE A 213 -11.20 -4.89 10.52
N GLU A 214 -11.57 -3.85 9.78
CA GLU A 214 -10.75 -2.65 9.54
C GLU A 214 -10.42 -1.89 10.84
N ARG A 215 -11.40 -1.76 11.73
CA ARG A 215 -11.21 -1.15 13.05
C ARG A 215 -10.15 -1.91 13.85
N ARG A 216 -10.24 -3.25 13.91
CA ARG A 216 -9.27 -4.10 14.61
C ARG A 216 -7.85 -4.02 14.02
N LEU A 217 -7.73 -3.96 12.69
CA LEU A 217 -6.45 -3.75 12.02
C LEU A 217 -5.86 -2.38 12.38
N SER A 218 -6.69 -1.34 12.33
CA SER A 218 -6.28 0.04 12.65
C SER A 218 -5.83 0.17 14.11
N GLU A 219 -6.57 -0.43 15.05
CA GLU A 219 -6.19 -0.50 16.47
C GLU A 219 -4.89 -1.27 16.70
N ALA A 220 -4.57 -2.23 15.84
CA ALA A 220 -3.31 -2.97 15.83
C ALA A 220 -2.16 -2.22 15.14
N GLY A 221 -2.38 -1.02 14.61
CA GLY A 221 -1.35 -0.24 13.91
C GLY A 221 -1.12 -0.67 12.46
N ILE A 222 -2.09 -1.36 11.84
CA ILE A 222 -2.02 -1.83 10.45
C ILE A 222 -2.90 -0.93 9.59
N PRO A 223 -2.33 -0.16 8.64
CA PRO A 223 -3.13 0.69 7.76
C PRO A 223 -3.90 -0.16 6.76
N VAL A 224 -5.15 0.25 6.48
CA VAL A 224 -6.04 -0.43 5.55
C VAL A 224 -6.43 0.50 4.40
N PHE A 225 -6.38 -0.01 3.18
CA PHE A 225 -6.73 0.71 1.96
C PHE A 225 -7.86 0.01 1.23
N PRO A 226 -8.80 0.74 0.60
CA PRO A 226 -9.93 0.12 -0.07
C PRO A 226 -9.60 -0.39 -1.48
N SER A 227 -8.38 -0.19 -1.97
CA SER A 227 -7.92 -0.76 -3.24
C SER A 227 -6.39 -0.82 -3.31
N MET A 228 -5.88 -1.66 -4.21
CA MET A 228 -4.43 -1.76 -4.42
C MET A 228 -3.86 -0.50 -5.07
N GLU A 229 -4.60 0.18 -5.94
CA GLU A 229 -4.18 1.44 -6.57
C GLU A 229 -4.01 2.56 -5.53
N ARG A 230 -4.89 2.62 -4.54
CA ARG A 230 -4.77 3.59 -3.42
C ARG A 230 -3.55 3.29 -2.56
N ALA A 231 -3.38 2.02 -2.17
CA ALA A 231 -2.21 1.58 -1.42
C ALA A 231 -0.91 1.86 -2.19
N ALA A 232 -0.82 1.43 -3.45
CA ALA A 232 0.36 1.61 -4.29
C ALA A 232 0.70 3.09 -4.51
N ARG A 233 -0.31 3.97 -4.64
CA ARG A 233 -0.08 5.42 -4.82
C ARG A 233 0.50 6.05 -3.56
N ALA A 234 -0.06 5.72 -2.40
CA ALA A 234 0.49 6.16 -1.12
C ALA A 234 1.92 5.63 -0.92
N ILE A 235 2.18 4.36 -1.23
CA ILE A 235 3.52 3.75 -1.15
C ILE A 235 4.49 4.50 -2.07
N ALA A 236 4.10 4.79 -3.31
CA ALA A 236 4.92 5.53 -4.26
C ALA A 236 5.26 6.94 -3.73
N ASN A 237 4.27 7.66 -3.19
CA ASN A 237 4.45 8.98 -2.60
C ASN A 237 5.44 8.97 -1.42
N VAL A 238 5.25 8.05 -0.49
CA VAL A 238 6.15 7.88 0.68
C VAL A 238 7.55 7.47 0.23
N ASN A 239 7.65 6.52 -0.71
CA ASN A 239 8.93 6.06 -1.25
C ASN A 239 9.70 7.18 -1.95
N GLN A 240 9.02 7.96 -2.79
CA GLN A 240 9.63 9.08 -3.50
C GLN A 240 10.24 10.10 -2.53
N TYR A 241 9.55 10.41 -1.43
CA TYR A 241 10.05 11.31 -0.40
C TYR A 241 11.33 10.78 0.27
N TYR A 242 11.33 9.51 0.69
CA TYR A 242 12.49 8.94 1.38
C TYR A 242 13.67 8.68 0.45
N ARG A 243 13.44 8.28 -0.81
CA ARG A 243 14.51 8.15 -1.81
C ARG A 243 15.24 9.47 -2.04
N ARG A 244 14.48 10.56 -2.10
CA ARG A 244 15.06 11.90 -2.27
C ARG A 244 15.88 12.32 -1.06
N THR A 245 15.34 12.17 0.15
CA THR A 245 16.03 12.59 1.37
C THR A 245 17.27 11.74 1.65
N ALA A 246 17.23 10.44 1.33
CA ALA A 246 18.40 9.57 1.37
C ALA A 246 19.51 10.05 0.41
N GLY A 247 19.16 10.41 -0.83
CA GLY A 247 20.11 10.96 -1.80
C GLY A 247 20.76 12.28 -1.39
N LEU A 248 20.07 13.11 -0.60
CA LEU A 248 20.57 14.38 -0.07
C LEU A 248 21.52 14.22 1.13
N THR A 249 21.57 13.04 1.75
CA THR A 249 22.44 12.78 2.92
C THR A 249 23.87 12.40 2.49
N TYR A 250 24.10 12.12 1.19
CA TYR A 250 25.37 11.69 0.61
C TYR A 250 26.02 12.75 -0.32
N SER A 251 25.56 13.99 -0.26
CA SER A 251 26.06 15.15 -1.04
C SER A 251 26.39 16.31 -0.11
#